data_AF-A0AAV2MPV8-F1
#
_entry.id   AF-A0AAV2MPV8-F1
#
_cell.length_a   1.000
_cell.length_b   1.000
_cell.length_c   1.000
_cell.angle_alpha   90.00
_cell.angle_beta   90.00
_cell.angle_gamma   90.00
#
_symmetry.space_group_name_H-M   'P 1'
#
loop_
_entity.id
_entity.type
_entity.pdbx_description
1 polymer ?
#
loop_
_entity_poly.entity_id
_entity_poly.type
_entity_poly.pdbx_seq_one_letter_code
_entity_poly.pdbx_strand_id
1 'polypeptide(L)'
;MSVAPSLQLLYPLLPGLLDCNPFRGSADPAEPADTSSYQNTPALQAPEEVQIVVEVLSRTWALLTESQLHPDIRAQLVGYLFYFINASLFNSLMERGSEVGFYQWSRGVQMRASLDLLLDWAQDKGLGELASEQTLKLTCALNLLATPRKTLLKSFWGSLRSLYPALHPAQLHHLLSLYRTPSHLVPPHRSAWSPCESDQAAALHTSDILESFDSHHPLVLPEGGYHFHLEAPVDGCGLKQQLHELRNFIHKSREQQVFRR
;
A
#
# COMPACT_ATOMS: atom_id res chain seq x y z
N MET A 1 -22.35 7.05 15.32
CA MET A 1 -22.45 5.73 14.62
C MET A 1 -21.04 5.32 14.27
N SER A 2 -20.38 4.57 15.15
CA SER A 2 -18.97 4.17 14.98
C SER A 2 -18.93 2.92 14.11
N VAL A 3 -18.57 3.06 12.84
CA VAL A 3 -18.34 1.91 11.98
C VAL A 3 -16.96 1.36 12.36
N ALA A 4 -16.95 0.14 12.89
CA ALA A 4 -15.76 -0.65 13.15
C ALA A 4 -14.86 -0.68 11.91
N PRO A 5 -13.57 -0.29 11.98
CA PRO A 5 -12.65 -0.41 10.86
C PRO A 5 -12.27 -1.90 10.71
N SER A 6 -13.06 -2.66 9.96
CA SER A 6 -12.71 -4.02 9.57
C SER A 6 -11.74 -3.98 8.37
N LEU A 7 -10.91 -5.02 8.21
CA LEU A 7 -10.09 -5.28 7.02
C LEU A 7 -10.86 -5.13 5.68
N GLN A 8 -12.18 -5.30 5.71
CA GLN A 8 -13.07 -5.13 4.56
C GLN A 8 -13.35 -3.66 4.20
N LEU A 9 -13.15 -2.69 5.11
CA LEU A 9 -13.16 -1.27 4.77
C LEU A 9 -11.85 -0.85 4.11
N LEU A 10 -10.74 -1.49 4.47
CA LEU A 10 -9.44 -1.18 3.90
C LEU A 10 -9.44 -1.47 2.39
N TYR A 11 -9.96 -2.62 1.97
CA TYR A 11 -9.88 -3.07 0.57
C TYR A 11 -10.49 -2.08 -0.46
N PRO A 12 -11.72 -1.54 -0.29
CA PRO A 12 -12.26 -0.54 -1.22
C PRO A 12 -11.53 0.81 -1.20
N LEU A 13 -10.83 1.14 -0.10
CA LEU A 13 -10.17 2.43 0.09
C LEU A 13 -8.75 2.46 -0.51
N LEU A 14 -8.06 1.31 -0.49
CA LEU A 14 -6.66 1.22 -0.92
C LEU A 14 -6.42 1.74 -2.35
N PRO A 15 -7.22 1.41 -3.38
CA PRO A 15 -6.97 1.92 -4.73
C PRO A 15 -6.94 3.46 -4.81
N GLY A 16 -7.66 4.15 -3.92
CA GLY A 16 -7.66 5.61 -3.83
C GLY A 16 -6.28 6.19 -3.50
N LEU A 17 -5.42 5.46 -2.78
CA LEU A 17 -4.05 5.87 -2.48
C LEU A 17 -3.20 6.09 -3.74
N LEU A 18 -3.53 5.43 -4.85
CA LEU A 18 -2.85 5.57 -6.14
C LEU A 18 -3.29 6.81 -6.93
N ASP A 19 -4.39 7.44 -6.54
CA ASP A 19 -4.94 8.65 -7.16
C ASP A 19 -4.70 9.92 -6.33
N CYS A 20 -4.28 9.76 -5.07
CA CYS A 20 -3.92 10.87 -4.20
C CYS A 20 -2.81 11.75 -4.79
N ASN A 21 -2.94 13.06 -4.57
CA ASN A 21 -1.86 14.01 -4.83
C ASN A 21 -1.44 14.67 -3.51
N PRO A 22 -0.41 14.15 -2.81
CA PRO A 22 0.03 14.67 -1.52
C PRO A 22 0.61 16.09 -1.60
N PHE A 23 0.85 16.62 -2.80
CA PHE A 23 1.36 17.98 -3.02
C PHE A 23 0.24 19.02 -3.24
N ARG A 24 -1.04 18.62 -3.22
CA ARG A 24 -2.18 19.56 -3.27
C ARG A 24 -2.40 20.21 -1.90
N GLY A 25 -1.46 21.05 -1.46
CA GLY A 25 -1.71 22.02 -0.40
C GLY A 25 -2.48 23.23 -0.96
N SER A 26 -3.70 23.46 -0.49
CA SER A 26 -4.50 24.71 -0.60
C SER A 26 -4.51 25.41 -1.96
N ALA A 27 -5.27 24.89 -2.93
CA ALA A 27 -5.56 25.63 -4.16
C ALA A 27 -7.06 25.62 -4.46
N ASP A 28 -7.84 26.22 -3.56
CA ASP A 28 -9.10 26.84 -3.97
C ASP A 28 -8.78 28.28 -4.40
N PRO A 29 -9.00 28.67 -5.67
CA PRO A 29 -8.93 30.05 -6.08
C PRO A 29 -10.26 30.73 -5.72
N ALA A 30 -10.38 31.22 -4.49
CA ALA A 30 -11.44 32.14 -4.11
C ALA A 30 -10.85 33.35 -3.37
N GLU A 31 -10.83 34.47 -4.11
CA GLU A 31 -10.71 35.86 -3.67
C GLU A 31 -9.32 36.42 -3.29
N PRO A 32 -8.97 37.64 -3.77
CA PRO A 32 -7.76 38.34 -3.35
C PRO A 32 -8.04 39.09 -2.05
N ALA A 33 -7.35 38.75 -0.98
CA ALA A 33 -7.32 39.56 0.23
C ALA A 33 -5.87 39.91 0.56
N ASP A 34 -5.57 41.19 0.39
CA ASP A 34 -4.36 41.85 0.85
C ASP A 34 -4.17 41.61 2.36
N THR A 35 -3.04 41.06 2.79
CA THR A 35 -2.08 41.68 3.72
C THR A 35 -1.10 40.65 4.31
N SER A 36 0.14 41.11 4.43
CA SER A 36 1.29 40.50 5.07
C SER A 36 1.03 39.82 6.42
N SER A 37 1.32 38.52 6.51
CA SER A 37 1.76 37.88 7.75
C SER A 37 2.71 36.72 7.45
N TYR A 38 3.96 36.87 7.89
CA TYR A 38 4.90 35.75 7.99
C TYR A 38 4.50 34.93 9.22
N GLN A 39 3.79 33.82 9.03
CA GLN A 39 3.82 32.64 9.91
C GLN A 39 2.87 31.57 9.39
N ASN A 40 3.36 30.32 9.44
CA ASN A 40 2.71 29.07 9.08
C ASN A 40 2.63 28.81 7.58
N THR A 41 3.70 28.20 7.04
CA THR A 41 3.53 27.18 5.99
C THR A 41 2.42 26.25 6.45
N PRO A 42 1.29 26.15 5.73
CA PRO A 42 0.28 25.15 6.06
C PRO A 42 1.00 23.80 5.95
N ALA A 43 1.03 23.05 7.05
CA ALA A 43 1.50 21.67 7.00
C ALA A 43 0.77 20.99 5.84
N LEU A 44 1.51 20.33 4.94
CA LEU A 44 0.93 19.49 3.90
C LEU A 44 0.01 18.50 4.60
N GLN A 45 -1.30 18.79 4.64
CA GLN A 45 -2.26 17.86 5.20
C GLN A 45 -2.26 16.65 4.29
N ALA A 46 -2.04 15.47 4.87
CA ALA A 46 -2.10 14.22 4.14
C ALA A 46 -3.45 14.14 3.38
N PRO A 47 -3.49 13.62 2.15
CA PRO A 47 -4.74 13.40 1.44
C PRO A 47 -5.74 12.59 2.28
N GLU A 48 -7.04 12.87 2.13
CA GLU A 48 -8.11 12.24 2.93
C GLU A 48 -8.03 10.71 2.89
N GLU A 49 -7.73 10.12 1.73
CA GLU A 49 -7.64 8.68 1.57
C GLU A 49 -6.48 8.08 2.39
N VAL A 50 -5.34 8.77 2.44
CA VAL A 50 -4.18 8.39 3.27
C VAL A 50 -4.54 8.49 4.74
N GLN A 51 -5.23 9.58 5.14
CA GLN A 51 -5.67 9.78 6.53
C GLN A 51 -6.58 8.66 7.00
N ILE A 52 -7.56 8.24 6.18
CA ILE A 52 -8.48 7.16 6.52
C ILE A 52 -7.72 5.84 6.72
N VAL A 53 -6.79 5.51 5.83
CA VAL A 53 -5.98 4.28 5.95
C VAL A 53 -5.12 4.31 7.22
N VAL A 54 -4.47 5.44 7.50
CA VAL A 54 -3.68 5.64 8.72
C VAL A 54 -4.56 5.57 9.97
N GLU A 55 -5.79 6.08 9.93
CA GLU A 55 -6.75 5.99 11.04
C GLU A 55 -7.16 4.54 11.31
N VAL A 56 -7.46 3.78 10.26
CA VAL A 56 -7.76 2.34 10.35
C VAL A 56 -6.59 1.60 11.00
N LEU A 57 -5.37 1.81 10.51
CA LEU A 57 -4.16 1.20 11.06
C LEU A 57 -3.90 1.61 12.51
N SER A 58 -4.12 2.88 12.85
CA SER A 58 -3.97 3.41 14.22
C SER A 58 -4.94 2.76 15.18
N ARG A 59 -6.21 2.60 14.78
CA ARG A 59 -7.23 1.93 15.58
C ARG A 59 -6.93 0.45 15.76
N THR A 60 -6.51 -0.23 14.69
CA THR A 60 -6.11 -1.63 14.78
C THR A 60 -4.89 -1.80 15.68
N TRP A 61 -3.89 -0.94 15.56
CA TRP A 61 -2.70 -0.97 16.43
C TRP A 61 -3.04 -0.73 17.90
N ALA A 62 -3.89 0.26 18.21
CA ALA A 62 -4.37 0.52 19.56
C ALA A 62 -5.09 -0.71 20.12
N LEU A 63 -6.01 -1.30 19.37
CA LEU A 63 -6.73 -2.51 19.76
C LEU A 63 -5.79 -3.68 20.07
N LEU A 64 -4.81 -3.96 19.20
CA LEU A 64 -3.84 -5.03 19.41
C LEU A 64 -2.96 -4.79 20.65
N THR A 65 -2.68 -3.53 20.95
CA THR A 65 -1.88 -3.12 22.12
C THR A 65 -2.68 -3.24 23.42
N GLU A 66 -3.92 -2.73 23.43
CA GLU A 66 -4.85 -2.80 24.57
C GLU A 66 -5.26 -4.23 24.91
N SER A 67 -5.28 -5.11 23.90
CA SER A 67 -5.59 -6.53 24.09
C SER A 67 -4.48 -7.32 24.78
N GLN A 68 -3.36 -6.67 25.17
CA GLN A 68 -2.19 -7.29 25.81
C GLN A 68 -1.67 -8.51 25.05
N LEU A 69 -1.76 -8.48 23.72
CA LEU A 69 -1.21 -9.55 22.88
C LEU A 69 0.30 -9.60 23.03
N HIS A 70 0.85 -10.81 22.96
CA HIS A 70 2.29 -11.01 22.93
C HIS A 70 2.91 -10.14 21.82
N PRO A 71 4.02 -9.42 22.07
CA PRO A 71 4.62 -8.51 21.10
C PRO A 71 4.86 -9.14 19.72
N ASP A 72 5.37 -10.38 19.67
CA ASP A 72 5.60 -11.09 18.40
C ASP A 72 4.31 -11.40 17.64
N ILE A 73 3.21 -11.73 18.33
CA ILE A 73 1.92 -11.94 17.69
C ILE A 73 1.39 -10.62 17.15
N ARG A 74 1.49 -9.55 17.93
CA ARG A 74 1.10 -8.21 17.50
C ARG A 74 1.90 -7.76 16.27
N ALA A 75 3.21 -7.98 16.25
CA ALA A 75 4.08 -7.68 15.12
C ALA A 75 3.68 -8.50 13.87
N GLN A 76 3.43 -9.81 14.02
CA GLN A 76 2.98 -10.66 12.90
C GLN A 76 1.63 -10.21 12.33
N LEU A 77 0.66 -9.86 13.18
CA LEU A 77 -0.65 -9.39 12.74
C LEU A 77 -0.57 -8.06 11.97
N VAL A 78 0.28 -7.14 12.44
CA VAL A 78 0.58 -5.90 11.71
C VAL A 78 1.32 -6.19 10.41
N GLY A 79 2.24 -7.15 10.40
CA GLY A 79 2.94 -7.61 9.21
C GLY A 79 1.96 -8.10 8.14
N TYR A 80 0.94 -8.86 8.52
CA TYR A 80 -0.12 -9.28 7.60
C TYR A 80 -0.94 -8.12 7.05
N LEU A 81 -1.18 -7.07 7.84
CA LEU A 81 -1.86 -5.87 7.35
C LEU A 81 -1.02 -5.16 6.29
N PHE A 82 0.27 -4.96 6.53
CA PHE A 82 1.15 -4.35 5.53
C PHE A 82 1.32 -5.21 4.28
N TYR A 83 1.43 -6.52 4.45
CA TYR A 83 1.44 -7.47 3.33
C TYR A 83 0.18 -7.34 2.47
N PHE A 84 -0.98 -7.29 3.13
CA PHE A 84 -2.27 -7.12 2.44
C PHE A 84 -2.33 -5.78 1.69
N ILE A 85 -1.93 -4.68 2.35
CA ILE A 85 -1.85 -3.36 1.72
C ILE A 85 -0.94 -3.39 0.50
N ASN A 86 0.25 -3.99 0.63
CA ASN A 86 1.20 -4.15 -0.47
C ASN A 86 0.58 -4.92 -1.64
N ALA A 87 0.03 -6.11 -1.40
CA ALA A 87 -0.55 -6.94 -2.45
C ALA A 87 -1.74 -6.27 -3.14
N SER A 88 -2.67 -5.66 -2.37
CA SER A 88 -3.82 -4.95 -2.92
C SER A 88 -3.41 -3.75 -3.76
N LEU A 89 -2.57 -2.86 -3.23
CA LEU A 89 -2.10 -1.67 -3.97
C LEU A 89 -1.28 -2.05 -5.19
N PHE A 90 -0.42 -3.06 -5.08
CA PHE A 90 0.38 -3.54 -6.19
C PHE A 90 -0.50 -4.10 -7.31
N ASN A 91 -1.49 -4.92 -6.97
CA ASN A 91 -2.43 -5.46 -7.95
C ASN A 91 -3.23 -4.35 -8.63
N SER A 92 -3.76 -3.40 -7.86
CA SER A 92 -4.43 -2.22 -8.41
C SER A 92 -3.52 -1.39 -9.31
N LEU A 93 -2.24 -1.22 -8.95
CA LEU A 93 -1.25 -0.55 -9.79
C LEU A 93 -1.04 -1.27 -11.12
N MET A 94 -0.94 -2.60 -11.10
CA MET A 94 -0.72 -3.43 -12.30
C MET A 94 -1.93 -3.44 -13.23
N GLU A 95 -3.14 -3.60 -12.68
CA GLU A 95 -4.39 -3.62 -13.46
C GLU A 95 -4.63 -2.29 -14.19
N ARG A 96 -4.39 -1.18 -13.49
CA ARG A 96 -4.60 0.18 -14.01
C ARG A 96 -3.50 0.67 -14.94
N GLY A 97 -2.42 -0.09 -15.11
CA GLY A 97 -1.32 0.26 -16.02
C GLY A 97 -1.74 0.47 -17.48
N SER A 98 -2.83 -0.17 -17.89
CA SER A 98 -3.40 -0.04 -19.23
C SER A 98 -4.13 1.30 -19.45
N GLU A 99 -4.49 2.02 -18.38
CA GLU A 99 -5.10 3.35 -18.46
C GLU A 99 -4.12 4.35 -19.09
N VAL A 100 -4.59 5.10 -20.08
CA VAL A 100 -3.75 6.04 -20.83
C VAL A 100 -3.21 7.13 -19.89
N GLY A 101 -1.89 7.19 -19.77
CA GLY A 101 -1.22 8.21 -18.96
C GLY A 101 -1.13 7.87 -17.47
N PHE A 102 -1.51 6.65 -17.06
CA PHE A 102 -1.40 6.21 -15.66
C PHE A 102 0.06 6.00 -15.25
N TYR A 103 0.85 5.26 -16.01
CA TYR A 103 2.30 5.14 -15.77
C TYR A 103 3.05 6.35 -16.33
N GLN A 104 3.28 7.33 -15.46
CA GLN A 104 4.07 8.52 -15.75
C GLN A 104 4.84 9.00 -14.53
N TRP A 105 5.95 9.69 -14.76
CA TRP A 105 6.86 10.14 -13.70
C TRP A 105 6.14 10.89 -12.57
N SER A 106 5.34 11.90 -12.90
CA SER A 106 4.64 12.71 -11.89
C SER A 106 3.68 11.89 -11.02
N ARG A 107 3.01 10.88 -11.60
CA ARG A 107 2.15 9.96 -10.85
C ARG A 107 2.94 9.01 -9.98
N GLY A 108 4.07 8.47 -10.49
CA GLY A 108 4.99 7.67 -9.69
C GLY A 108 5.47 8.41 -8.44
N VAL A 109 5.83 9.69 -8.58
CA VAL A 109 6.24 10.55 -7.46
C VAL A 109 5.09 10.78 -6.47
N GLN A 110 3.87 11.04 -6.96
CA GLN A 110 2.69 11.21 -6.11
C GLN A 110 2.36 9.95 -5.33
N MET A 111 2.25 8.80 -6.01
CA MET A 111 1.99 7.50 -5.39
C MET A 111 3.08 7.15 -4.37
N ARG A 112 4.35 7.43 -4.69
CA ARG A 112 5.48 7.20 -3.76
C ARG A 112 5.34 8.04 -2.51
N ALA A 113 5.06 9.34 -2.64
CA ALA A 113 4.86 10.22 -1.51
C ALA A 113 3.63 9.83 -0.67
N SER A 114 2.55 9.33 -1.29
CA SER A 114 1.40 8.77 -0.57
C SER A 114 1.77 7.54 0.25
N LEU A 115 2.61 6.65 -0.30
CA LEU A 115 3.14 5.50 0.44
C LEU A 115 4.09 5.93 1.56
N ASP A 116 4.92 6.95 1.36
CA ASP A 116 5.83 7.45 2.39
C ASP A 116 5.07 7.95 3.63
N LEU A 117 3.94 8.64 3.46
CA LEU A 117 3.07 9.04 4.59
C LEU A 117 2.58 7.84 5.43
N LEU A 118 2.33 6.70 4.78
CA LEU A 118 1.92 5.46 5.45
C LEU A 118 3.10 4.81 6.20
N LEU A 119 4.28 4.83 5.59
CA LEU A 119 5.50 4.26 6.16
C LEU A 119 6.05 5.12 7.31
N ASP A 120 5.92 6.44 7.23
CA ASP A 120 6.26 7.39 8.29
C ASP A 120 5.39 7.12 9.54
N TRP A 121 4.08 6.88 9.36
CA TRP A 121 3.23 6.45 10.46
C TRP A 121 3.72 5.14 11.11
N ALA A 122 4.13 4.15 10.30
CA ALA A 122 4.68 2.90 10.83
C ALA A 122 5.98 3.15 11.60
N GLN A 123 6.86 3.99 11.06
CA GLN A 123 8.11 4.38 11.71
C GLN A 123 7.84 5.02 13.09
N ASP A 124 6.87 5.92 13.19
CA ASP A 124 6.47 6.58 14.44
C ASP A 124 5.92 5.60 15.49
N LYS A 125 5.36 4.46 15.05
CA LYS A 125 4.91 3.38 15.93
C LYS A 125 5.98 2.33 16.23
N GLY A 126 7.21 2.51 15.74
CA GLY A 126 8.30 1.55 15.89
C GLY A 126 8.14 0.30 15.00
N LEU A 127 7.35 0.39 13.94
CA LEU A 127 7.03 -0.68 12.99
C LEU A 127 7.71 -0.48 11.63
N GLY A 128 8.64 0.47 11.51
CA GLY A 128 9.19 0.91 10.23
C GLY A 128 9.92 -0.19 9.44
N GLU A 129 10.78 -0.98 10.08
CA GLU A 129 11.47 -2.12 9.45
C GLU A 129 10.46 -3.14 8.90
N LEU A 130 9.52 -3.56 9.76
CA LEU A 130 8.45 -4.49 9.39
C LEU A 130 7.62 -3.96 8.20
N ALA A 131 7.19 -2.70 8.26
CA ALA A 131 6.40 -2.09 7.18
C ALA A 131 7.21 -2.00 5.87
N SER A 132 8.50 -1.67 5.96
CA SER A 132 9.40 -1.58 4.80
C SER A 132 9.62 -2.94 4.14
N GLU A 133 9.84 -3.99 4.94
CA GLU A 133 9.97 -5.36 4.45
C GLU A 133 8.70 -5.83 3.73
N GLN A 134 7.53 -5.63 4.34
CA GLN A 134 6.26 -6.10 3.79
C GLN A 134 5.78 -5.29 2.57
N THR A 135 6.25 -4.05 2.39
CA THR A 135 5.88 -3.17 1.27
C THR A 135 6.97 -3.03 0.21
N LEU A 136 8.04 -3.82 0.29
CA LEU A 136 9.21 -3.72 -0.59
C LEU A 136 8.84 -3.77 -2.07
N LYS A 137 7.92 -4.66 -2.44
CA LYS A 137 7.55 -4.87 -3.85
C LYS A 137 6.84 -3.66 -4.44
N LEU A 138 5.82 -3.13 -3.75
CA LEU A 138 5.15 -1.89 -4.11
C LEU A 138 6.14 -0.71 -4.16
N THR A 139 6.99 -0.59 -3.13
CA THR A 139 8.06 0.41 -3.04
C THR A 139 8.97 0.38 -4.27
N CYS A 140 9.41 -0.81 -4.73
CA CYS A 140 10.20 -0.98 -5.94
C CYS A 140 9.45 -0.51 -7.20
N ALA A 141 8.17 -0.90 -7.36
CA ALA A 141 7.36 -0.49 -8.51
C ALA A 141 7.16 1.04 -8.56
N LEU A 142 6.83 1.67 -7.43
CA LEU A 142 6.65 3.12 -7.36
C LEU A 142 7.97 3.86 -7.58
N ASN A 143 9.08 3.35 -7.06
CA ASN A 143 10.42 3.91 -7.32
C ASN A 143 10.80 3.86 -8.80
N LEU A 144 10.46 2.77 -9.49
CA LEU A 144 10.66 2.67 -10.94
C LEU A 144 9.86 3.77 -11.66
N LEU A 145 8.57 3.93 -11.32
CA LEU A 145 7.72 4.96 -11.93
C LEU A 145 8.20 6.39 -11.60
N ALA A 146 8.69 6.61 -10.38
CA ALA A 146 9.24 7.88 -9.89
C ALA A 146 10.67 8.17 -10.41
N THR A 147 11.30 7.23 -11.12
CA THR A 147 12.62 7.44 -11.71
C THR A 147 12.52 8.45 -12.85
N PRO A 148 13.33 9.53 -12.86
CA PRO A 148 13.32 10.50 -13.94
C PRO A 148 13.55 9.83 -15.30
N ARG A 149 12.74 10.19 -16.30
CA ARG A 149 12.80 9.59 -17.65
C ARG A 149 14.21 9.58 -18.26
N LYS A 150 14.99 10.66 -18.04
CA LYS A 150 16.38 10.77 -18.52
C LYS A 150 17.30 9.71 -17.93
N THR A 151 17.07 9.31 -16.68
CA THR A 151 17.79 8.24 -16.00
C THR A 151 17.30 6.88 -16.47
N LEU A 152 15.98 6.69 -16.52
CA LEU A 152 15.37 5.43 -16.93
C LEU A 152 15.76 5.02 -18.35
N LEU A 153 15.85 5.98 -19.28
CA LEU A 153 16.26 5.75 -20.68
C LEU A 153 17.75 5.37 -20.83
N LYS A 154 18.59 5.62 -19.83
CA LYS A 154 20.00 5.19 -19.82
C LYS A 154 20.20 3.80 -19.24
N SER A 155 19.15 3.24 -18.63
CA SER A 155 19.18 1.91 -18.02
C SER A 155 18.82 0.83 -19.04
N PHE A 156 19.47 -0.31 -18.93
CA PHE A 156 19.20 -1.51 -19.71
C PHE A 156 18.48 -2.56 -18.84
N TRP A 157 17.82 -3.53 -19.47
CA TRP A 157 17.08 -4.60 -18.79
C TRP A 157 17.85 -5.24 -17.63
N GLY A 158 19.08 -5.68 -17.85
CA GLY A 158 19.90 -6.31 -16.81
C GLY A 158 20.17 -5.41 -15.60
N SER A 159 20.42 -4.11 -15.81
CA SER A 159 20.59 -3.15 -14.73
C SER A 159 19.28 -2.93 -13.95
N LEU A 160 18.14 -2.87 -14.64
CA LEU A 160 16.83 -2.74 -14.02
C LEU A 160 16.45 -3.99 -13.21
N ARG A 161 16.76 -5.19 -13.72
CA ARG A 161 16.60 -6.46 -12.97
C ARG A 161 17.44 -6.47 -11.69
N SER A 162 18.67 -5.98 -11.76
CA SER A 162 19.55 -5.87 -10.57
C SER A 162 19.10 -4.80 -9.59
N LEU A 163 18.51 -3.69 -10.06
CA LEU A 163 18.07 -2.58 -9.22
C LEU A 163 16.72 -2.88 -8.53
N TYR A 164 15.87 -3.70 -9.16
CA TYR A 164 14.56 -4.07 -8.65
C TYR A 164 14.39 -5.60 -8.55
N PRO A 165 15.20 -6.28 -7.72
CA PRO A 165 15.16 -7.74 -7.61
C PRO A 165 13.84 -8.27 -7.04
N ALA A 166 13.12 -7.46 -6.26
CA ALA A 166 11.82 -7.80 -5.68
C ALA A 166 10.69 -7.89 -6.73
N LEU A 167 10.86 -7.30 -7.92
CA LEU A 167 9.89 -7.39 -9.01
C LEU A 167 10.15 -8.64 -9.85
N HIS A 168 9.10 -9.39 -10.19
CA HIS A 168 9.19 -10.47 -11.16
C HIS A 168 9.49 -9.91 -12.57
N PRO A 169 10.16 -10.65 -13.48
CA PRO A 169 10.34 -10.22 -14.87
C PRO A 169 9.04 -9.77 -15.54
N ALA A 170 7.93 -10.47 -15.33
CA ALA A 170 6.62 -10.10 -15.86
C ALA A 170 6.16 -8.71 -15.37
N GLN A 171 6.30 -8.45 -14.07
CA GLN A 171 5.90 -7.21 -13.42
C GLN A 171 6.75 -6.02 -13.90
N LEU A 172 8.07 -6.22 -13.99
CA LEU A 172 8.99 -5.19 -14.50
C LEU A 172 8.71 -4.88 -15.97
N HIS A 173 8.54 -5.90 -16.80
CA HIS A 173 8.22 -5.74 -18.21
C HIS A 173 6.88 -5.04 -18.42
N HIS A 174 5.85 -5.39 -17.64
CA HIS A 174 4.54 -4.74 -17.67
C HIS A 174 4.64 -3.23 -17.38
N LEU A 175 5.29 -2.84 -16.28
CA LEU A 175 5.52 -1.44 -15.93
C LEU A 175 6.26 -0.66 -17.03
N LEU A 176 7.35 -1.21 -17.55
CA LEU A 176 8.19 -0.55 -18.57
C LEU A 176 7.49 -0.45 -19.93
N SER A 177 6.73 -1.48 -20.32
CA SER A 177 6.05 -1.53 -21.62
C SER A 177 4.91 -0.50 -21.74
N LEU A 178 4.27 -0.18 -20.61
CA LEU A 178 3.13 0.73 -20.48
C LEU A 178 3.51 2.14 -19.99
N TYR A 179 4.73 2.35 -19.48
CA TYR A 179 5.22 3.68 -19.09
C TYR A 179 5.18 4.67 -20.26
N ARG A 180 4.49 5.82 -20.08
CA ARG A 180 4.08 6.77 -21.14
C ARG A 180 5.06 6.88 -22.30
N THR A 181 4.62 6.34 -23.44
CA THR A 181 4.98 6.77 -24.79
C THR A 181 3.81 7.59 -25.35
N PRO A 182 3.93 8.92 -25.53
CA PRO A 182 3.03 9.63 -26.43
C PRO A 182 3.19 9.03 -27.83
N SER A 183 2.05 8.62 -28.40
CA SER A 183 1.90 8.15 -29.76
C SER A 183 2.59 9.12 -30.74
N HIS A 184 3.33 8.58 -31.72
CA HIS A 184 4.01 9.22 -32.87
C HIS A 184 5.53 9.22 -32.90
N LEU A 185 6.23 8.92 -31.80
CA LEU A 185 7.68 8.65 -31.85
C LEU A 185 7.99 7.46 -30.96
N VAL A 186 7.87 6.25 -31.51
CA VAL A 186 8.44 5.05 -30.88
C VAL A 186 9.92 5.35 -30.65
N PRO A 187 10.41 5.45 -29.40
CA PRO A 187 11.82 5.68 -29.19
C PRO A 187 12.60 4.44 -29.66
N PRO A 188 13.77 4.61 -30.28
CA PRO A 188 14.65 3.48 -30.64
C PRO A 188 15.12 2.65 -29.42
N HIS A 189 14.80 3.10 -28.20
CA HIS A 189 15.23 2.53 -26.92
C HIS A 189 14.28 1.47 -26.32
N ARG A 190 13.15 1.11 -26.95
CA ARG A 190 12.36 -0.07 -26.49
C ARG A 190 13.19 -1.36 -26.52
N SER A 191 14.22 -1.43 -27.37
CA SER A 191 15.19 -2.54 -27.36
C SER A 191 16.00 -2.62 -26.07
N ALA A 192 16.34 -1.49 -25.43
CA ALA A 192 17.16 -1.46 -24.21
C ALA A 192 16.43 -2.01 -22.98
N TRP A 193 15.10 -1.85 -22.93
CA TRP A 193 14.24 -2.39 -21.88
C TRP A 193 13.62 -3.74 -22.25
N SER A 194 13.95 -4.28 -23.42
CA SER A 194 13.46 -5.60 -23.82
C SER A 194 14.13 -6.67 -22.94
N PRO A 195 13.37 -7.69 -22.48
CA PRO A 195 13.94 -8.80 -21.74
C PRO A 195 15.09 -9.48 -22.49
N CYS A 196 16.13 -9.89 -21.76
CA CYS A 196 17.15 -10.78 -22.33
C CYS A 196 16.57 -12.18 -22.58
N GLU A 197 17.25 -12.99 -23.39
CA GLU A 197 16.76 -14.33 -23.79
C GLU A 197 16.40 -15.22 -22.59
N SER A 198 17.15 -15.12 -21.48
CA SER A 198 16.87 -15.87 -20.25
C SER A 198 15.55 -15.47 -19.57
N ASP A 199 15.20 -14.18 -19.63
CA ASP A 199 14.05 -13.61 -18.92
C ASP A 199 12.82 -13.51 -19.82
N GLN A 200 12.96 -13.72 -21.13
CA GLN A 200 11.91 -13.46 -22.11
C GLN A 200 10.64 -14.28 -21.85
N ALA A 201 10.79 -15.58 -21.53
CA ALA A 201 9.65 -16.43 -21.19
C ALA A 201 8.94 -15.95 -19.92
N ALA A 202 9.69 -15.64 -18.86
CA ALA A 202 9.15 -15.15 -17.59
C ALA A 202 8.52 -13.75 -17.71
N ALA A 203 9.07 -12.88 -18.56
CA ALA A 203 8.57 -11.53 -18.79
C ALA A 203 7.25 -11.49 -19.57
N LEU A 204 6.98 -12.53 -20.37
CA LEU A 204 5.73 -12.68 -21.13
C LEU A 204 4.67 -13.50 -20.38
N HIS A 205 5.01 -14.06 -19.22
CA HIS A 205 4.10 -14.86 -18.42
C HIS A 205 3.16 -13.95 -17.60
N THR A 206 1.99 -13.65 -18.16
CA THR A 206 1.06 -12.65 -17.62
C THR A 206 0.41 -13.04 -16.29
N SER A 207 0.37 -14.34 -15.94
CA SER A 207 -0.16 -14.77 -14.65
C SER A 207 0.73 -14.35 -13.46
N ASP A 208 1.99 -14.00 -13.71
CA ASP A 208 2.93 -13.59 -12.66
C ASP A 208 2.93 -12.06 -12.46
N ILE A 209 2.03 -11.34 -13.12
CA ILE A 209 1.90 -9.89 -12.97
C ILE A 209 1.25 -9.55 -11.63
N LEU A 210 0.24 -10.31 -11.19
CA LEU A 210 -0.49 -10.05 -9.96
C LEU A 210 0.06 -10.89 -8.80
N GLU A 211 0.02 -10.31 -7.60
CA GLU A 211 0.36 -10.97 -6.35
C GLU A 211 -0.80 -11.81 -5.84
N SER A 212 -0.48 -13.01 -5.35
CA SER A 212 -1.42 -13.82 -4.59
C SER A 212 -1.52 -13.34 -3.13
N PHE A 213 -2.71 -13.44 -2.55
CA PHE A 213 -2.90 -13.21 -1.12
C PHE A 213 -2.52 -14.43 -0.25
N ASP A 214 -2.24 -15.58 -0.88
CA ASP A 214 -2.04 -16.85 -0.19
C ASP A 214 -0.59 -17.08 0.29
N SER A 215 0.37 -16.24 -0.13
CA SER A 215 1.79 -16.36 0.23
C SER A 215 2.17 -15.75 1.58
N HIS A 216 1.21 -15.56 2.49
CA HIS A 216 1.49 -15.06 3.84
C HIS A 216 2.16 -16.14 4.69
N HIS A 217 3.14 -15.75 5.51
CA HIS A 217 3.78 -16.65 6.45
C HIS A 217 2.75 -17.18 7.47
N PRO A 218 2.82 -18.45 7.91
CA PRO A 218 1.93 -18.96 8.95
C PRO A 218 2.12 -18.18 10.27
N LEU A 219 1.06 -18.08 11.08
CA LEU A 219 1.16 -17.47 12.40
C LEU A 219 2.03 -18.36 13.30
N VAL A 220 3.15 -17.82 13.75
CA VAL A 220 4.09 -18.49 14.66
C VAL A 220 3.78 -18.07 16.09
N LEU A 221 3.49 -19.04 16.95
CA LEU A 221 3.29 -18.79 18.36
C LEU A 221 4.64 -18.62 19.07
N PRO A 222 4.80 -17.58 19.91
CA PRO A 222 5.94 -17.43 20.81
C PRO A 222 6.22 -18.69 21.63
N GLU A 223 7.49 -19.00 21.84
CA GLU A 223 7.91 -20.12 22.69
C GLU A 223 7.81 -19.79 24.20
N GLY A 224 7.65 -18.51 24.55
CA GLY A 224 7.58 -18.01 25.93
C GLY A 224 7.10 -16.56 25.99
N GLY A 225 7.24 -15.91 27.15
CA GLY A 225 6.91 -14.48 27.30
C GLY A 225 5.42 -14.16 27.54
N TYR A 226 4.58 -15.18 27.68
CA TYR A 226 3.18 -14.99 28.06
C TYR A 226 3.05 -14.59 29.54
N HIS A 227 2.39 -13.47 29.78
CA HIS A 227 2.05 -13.02 31.13
C HIS A 227 0.59 -13.38 31.44
N PHE A 228 0.38 -14.42 32.25
CA PHE A 228 -0.96 -14.84 32.70
C PHE A 228 -1.20 -14.36 34.13
N HIS A 229 -2.04 -13.32 34.27
CA HIS A 229 -2.48 -12.83 35.57
C HIS A 229 -3.82 -13.49 35.95
N LEU A 230 -3.74 -14.59 36.70
CA LEU A 230 -4.91 -15.43 37.07
C LEU A 230 -5.95 -14.72 37.95
N GLU A 231 -5.54 -13.67 38.68
CA GLU A 231 -6.40 -12.94 39.63
C GLU A 231 -6.88 -11.58 39.10
N ALA A 232 -6.45 -11.18 37.90
CA ALA A 232 -6.84 -9.91 37.31
C ALA A 232 -8.20 -10.02 36.60
N PRO A 233 -9.11 -9.04 36.78
CA PRO A 233 -10.34 -8.99 36.00
C PRO A 233 -10.03 -8.80 34.51
N VAL A 234 -10.79 -9.48 33.64
CA VAL A 234 -10.63 -9.38 32.18
C VAL A 234 -11.33 -8.10 31.68
N ASP A 235 -10.62 -6.99 31.80
CA ASP A 235 -11.13 -5.64 31.47
C ASP A 235 -11.04 -5.28 29.98
N GLY A 236 -10.58 -6.20 29.12
CA GLY A 236 -10.45 -6.00 27.67
C GLY A 236 -11.80 -5.86 26.95
N CYS A 237 -12.46 -4.72 27.11
CA CYS A 237 -13.75 -4.40 26.50
C CYS A 237 -13.64 -4.13 25.00
N GLY A 238 -12.53 -3.55 24.53
CA GLY A 238 -12.31 -3.17 23.13
C GLY A 238 -12.34 -4.36 22.18
N LEU A 239 -11.56 -5.42 22.45
CA LEU A 239 -11.54 -6.62 21.62
C LEU A 239 -12.90 -7.33 21.60
N LYS A 240 -13.55 -7.44 22.77
CA LYS A 240 -14.89 -8.04 22.88
C LYS A 240 -15.91 -7.26 22.04
N GLN A 241 -15.86 -5.93 22.06
CA GLN A 241 -16.72 -5.09 21.25
C GLN A 241 -16.46 -5.28 19.76
N GLN A 242 -15.19 -5.28 19.32
CA GLN A 242 -14.83 -5.48 17.92
C GLN A 242 -15.22 -6.88 17.42
N LEU A 243 -15.06 -7.92 18.24
CA LEU A 243 -15.54 -9.27 17.94
C LEU A 243 -17.07 -9.34 17.86
N HIS A 244 -17.77 -8.60 18.72
CA HIS A 244 -19.23 -8.53 18.68
C HIS A 244 -19.73 -7.82 17.41
N GLU A 245 -19.08 -6.71 17.01
CA GLU A 245 -19.34 -5.99 15.76
C GLU A 245 -19.09 -6.89 14.55
N LEU A 246 -17.97 -7.61 14.51
CA LEU A 246 -17.65 -8.58 13.46
C LEU A 246 -18.68 -9.72 13.40
N ARG A 247 -19.05 -10.29 14.55
CA ARG A 247 -20.09 -11.34 14.63
C ARG A 247 -21.41 -10.84 14.08
N ASN A 248 -21.87 -9.67 14.52
CA ASN A 248 -23.12 -9.08 14.04
C ASN A 248 -23.09 -8.83 12.54
N PHE A 249 -21.95 -8.41 12.01
CA PHE A 249 -21.74 -8.26 10.58
C PHE A 249 -21.84 -9.60 9.83
N ILE A 250 -21.11 -10.64 10.25
CA ILE A 250 -21.15 -11.97 9.60
C ILE A 250 -22.59 -12.52 9.56
N HIS A 251 -23.35 -12.32 10.64
CA HIS A 251 -24.77 -12.67 10.68
C HIS A 251 -25.58 -11.90 9.63
N LYS A 252 -25.46 -10.57 9.56
CA LYS A 252 -26.15 -9.74 8.56
C LYS A 252 -25.77 -10.10 7.12
N SER A 253 -24.49 -10.39 6.86
CA SER A 253 -24.01 -10.78 5.53
C SER A 253 -24.56 -12.15 5.10
N ARG A 254 -24.71 -13.10 6.04
CA ARG A 254 -25.38 -14.38 5.77
C ARG A 254 -26.87 -14.18 5.48
N GLU A 255 -27.56 -13.32 6.22
CA GLU A 255 -28.98 -13.02 5.97
C GLU A 255 -29.20 -12.33 4.61
N GLN A 256 -28.33 -11.43 4.20
CA GLN A 256 -28.38 -10.78 2.88
C GLN A 256 -28.10 -11.74 1.72
N GLN A 257 -27.30 -12.79 1.91
CA GLN A 257 -27.11 -13.85 0.92
C GLN A 257 -28.32 -14.79 0.80
N VAL A 258 -29.08 -14.98 1.90
CA VAL A 258 -30.31 -15.80 1.88
C VAL A 258 -31.47 -15.08 1.19
N PHE A 259 -31.54 -13.75 1.28
CA PHE A 259 -32.57 -12.93 0.61
C PHE A 259 -32.32 -12.66 -0.88
N ARG A 260 -31.15 -13.06 -1.41
CA ARG A 260 -30.77 -12.93 -2.83
C ARG A 260 -30.81 -14.27 -3.59
N ARG A 261 -31.39 -15.32 -2.99
CA ARG A 261 -31.66 -16.60 -3.66
C ARG A 261 -33.14 -16.76 -3.97
#